data_AF-A0A645BU68-F1
#
_entry.id   AF-A0A645BU68-F1
#
_cell.length_a   1.000
_cell.length_b   1.000
_cell.length_c   1.000
_cell.angle_alpha   90.00
_cell.angle_beta   90.00
_cell.angle_gamma   90.00
#
_symmetry.space_group_name_H-M   'P 1'
#
loop_
_entity.id
_entity.type
_entity.pdbx_description
1 polymer ?
#
loop_
_entity_poly.entity_id
_entity_poly.type
_entity_poly.pdbx_seq_one_letter_code
_entity_poly.pdbx_strand_id
1 'polypeptide(L)'
;MHVVKQMEIRETEDPQSVMLTYRMLNVGQEALLGAPWAVSAMRKGGVLAAPFGAKSGAITAKPGRILSLWNNTALDDERLRFGSDVVEVFQRERDEYFKIGLCSRAGTAQYTLPDQVFIKTFPTDPNAAYPDGGVNLEVFACRWMLEFETLAPLRTIQPGQTAEHAECWTIHGKDN
;
A
#
# COMPACT_ATOMS: atom_id res chain seq x y z
N MET A 1 11.23 0.74 22.54
CA MET A 1 10.25 0.01 21.72
C MET A 1 10.69 -1.43 21.62
N HIS A 2 9.92 -2.37 22.18
CA HIS A 2 10.20 -3.80 22.08
C HIS A 2 9.02 -4.46 21.38
N VAL A 3 9.23 -4.85 20.13
CA VAL A 3 8.18 -5.45 19.29
C VAL A 3 8.69 -6.72 18.64
N VAL A 4 7.81 -7.69 18.48
CA VAL A 4 8.03 -8.87 17.64
C VAL A 4 7.20 -8.69 16.37
N LYS A 5 7.85 -8.87 15.22
CA LYS A 5 7.20 -8.83 13.90
C LYS A 5 7.07 -10.24 13.37
N GLN A 6 5.90 -10.58 12.84
CA GLN A 6 5.63 -11.85 12.18
C GLN A 6 4.93 -11.60 10.86
N MET A 7 5.30 -12.40 9.86
CA MET A 7 4.60 -12.51 8.59
C MET A 7 4.19 -13.97 8.43
N GLU A 8 2.89 -14.20 8.30
CA GLU A 8 2.33 -15.52 8.03
C GLU A 8 1.82 -15.54 6.58
N ILE A 9 2.14 -16.60 5.86
CA ILE A 9 1.70 -16.82 4.48
C ILE A 9 0.88 -18.10 4.46
N ARG A 10 -0.31 -18.05 3.88
CA ARG A 10 -1.23 -19.17 3.75
C ARG A 10 -1.66 -19.31 2.30
N GLU A 11 -1.69 -20.54 1.80
CA GLU A 11 -2.33 -20.85 0.53
C GLU A 11 -3.83 -20.55 0.61
N THR A 12 -4.41 -20.17 -0.53
CA THR A 12 -5.86 -20.00 -0.66
C THR A 12 -6.43 -21.12 -1.53
N GLU A 13 -7.75 -21.17 -1.70
CA GLU A 13 -8.39 -22.11 -2.64
C GLU A 13 -8.04 -21.80 -4.09
N ASP A 14 -7.73 -20.53 -4.40
CA ASP A 14 -7.22 -20.13 -5.71
C ASP A 14 -5.70 -20.37 -5.77
N PRO A 15 -5.20 -21.25 -6.67
CA PRO A 15 -3.77 -21.56 -6.77
C PRO A 15 -2.92 -20.37 -7.24
N GLN A 16 -3.54 -19.31 -7.75
CA GLN A 16 -2.86 -18.07 -8.12
C GLN A 16 -2.79 -17.05 -6.97
N SER A 17 -3.34 -17.40 -5.80
CA SER A 17 -3.52 -16.47 -4.70
C SER A 17 -2.95 -17.00 -3.38
N VAL A 18 -2.32 -16.10 -2.61
CA VAL A 18 -1.85 -16.36 -1.24
C VAL A 18 -2.34 -15.28 -0.29
N MET A 19 -2.71 -15.68 0.92
CA MET A 19 -3.09 -14.77 2.01
C MET A 19 -1.88 -14.50 2.89
N LEU A 20 -1.66 -13.24 3.19
CA LEU A 20 -0.62 -12.76 4.08
C LEU A 20 -1.24 -12.12 5.31
N THR A 21 -0.68 -12.41 6.47
CA THR A 21 -1.01 -11.69 7.71
C THR A 21 0.25 -11.22 8.40
N TYR A 22 0.37 -9.91 8.52
CA TYR A 22 1.44 -9.21 9.21
C TYR A 22 0.99 -8.92 10.64
N ARG A 23 1.85 -9.21 11.61
CA ARG A 23 1.57 -9.02 13.03
C ARG A 23 2.70 -8.25 13.69
N MET A 24 2.33 -7.31 14.54
CA MET A 24 3.25 -6.58 15.40
C MET A 24 2.78 -6.72 16.85
N LEU A 25 3.47 -7.56 17.62
CA LEU A 25 3.22 -7.77 19.05
C LEU A 25 4.07 -6.81 19.86
N ASN A 26 3.46 -6.06 20.77
CA ASN A 26 4.17 -5.27 21.76
C ASN A 26 4.62 -6.17 22.93
N VAL A 27 5.92 -6.45 23.02
CA VAL A 27 6.54 -7.22 24.12
C VAL A 27 7.23 -6.32 25.15
N GLY A 28 7.06 -5.00 25.03
CA GLY A 28 7.54 -4.02 26.00
C GLY A 28 6.60 -3.88 27.20
N GLN A 29 6.94 -2.94 28.09
CA GLN A 29 6.15 -2.63 29.29
C GLN A 29 5.24 -1.41 29.13
N GLU A 30 5.41 -0.64 28.04
CA GLU A 30 4.66 0.59 27.77
C GLU A 30 3.78 0.42 26.53
N ALA A 31 2.67 1.16 26.48
CA ALA A 31 1.85 1.26 25.29
C ALA A 31 2.61 1.97 24.15
N LEU A 32 2.36 1.55 22.91
CA LEU A 32 2.92 2.20 21.72
C LEU A 32 1.83 2.56 20.72
N LEU A 33 1.94 3.73 20.11
CA LEU A 33 1.12 4.10 18.95
C LEU A 33 1.82 3.59 17.69
N GLY A 34 1.15 2.73 16.92
CA GLY A 34 1.76 2.17 15.71
C GLY A 34 0.76 1.42 14.83
N ALA A 35 1.26 1.03 13.66
CA ALA A 35 0.53 0.25 12.67
C ALA A 35 1.49 -0.74 11.98
N PRO A 36 1.07 -1.98 11.70
CA PRO A 36 1.81 -2.83 10.78
C PRO A 36 1.90 -2.21 9.38
N TRP A 37 3.09 -2.32 8.79
CA TRP A 37 3.43 -1.79 7.49
C TRP A 37 3.94 -2.92 6.62
N ALA A 38 3.20 -3.25 5.56
CA ALA A 38 3.53 -4.31 4.61
C ALA A 38 4.24 -3.72 3.38
N VAL A 39 5.55 -3.93 3.30
CA VAL A 39 6.40 -3.46 2.19
C VAL A 39 6.66 -4.61 1.23
N SER A 40 6.46 -4.40 -0.06
CA SER A 40 6.77 -5.40 -1.09
C SER A 40 7.50 -4.77 -2.26
N ALA A 41 8.71 -5.26 -2.55
CA ALA A 41 9.51 -4.77 -3.67
C ALA A 41 9.09 -5.44 -4.98
N MET A 42 8.72 -4.62 -5.96
CA MET A 42 8.29 -5.03 -7.29
C MET A 42 9.46 -5.05 -8.27
N ARG A 43 9.44 -6.01 -9.20
CA ARG A 43 10.38 -6.11 -10.33
C ARG A 43 10.34 -4.85 -11.19
N LYS A 44 11.47 -4.43 -11.76
CA LYS A 44 11.59 -3.24 -12.61
C LYS A 44 10.70 -3.24 -13.85
N GLY A 45 10.43 -2.04 -14.38
CA GLY A 45 9.79 -1.81 -15.69
C GLY A 45 8.27 -1.94 -15.72
N GLY A 46 7.63 -2.13 -14.57
CA GLY A 46 6.17 -2.20 -14.46
C GLY A 46 5.53 -0.88 -14.04
N VAL A 47 4.21 -0.94 -13.90
CA VAL A 47 3.36 0.21 -13.52
C VAL A 47 2.47 -0.20 -12.37
N LEU A 48 2.54 0.54 -11.27
CA LEU A 48 1.57 0.43 -10.18
C LEU A 48 0.37 1.32 -10.50
N ALA A 49 -0.84 0.76 -10.48
CA ALA A 49 -2.09 1.49 -10.60
C ALA A 49 -2.89 1.35 -9.30
N ALA A 50 -3.05 2.46 -8.58
CA ALA A 50 -3.76 2.53 -7.31
C ALA A 50 -5.03 3.38 -7.45
N PRO A 51 -6.22 2.76 -7.53
CA PRO A 51 -7.47 3.49 -7.53
C PRO A 51 -7.73 4.12 -6.16
N PHE A 52 -8.32 5.31 -6.12
CA PHE A 52 -8.85 5.86 -4.87
C PHE A 52 -10.13 5.11 -4.46
N GLY A 53 -10.88 4.56 -5.40
CA GLY A 53 -12.17 3.92 -5.13
C GLY A 53 -13.28 4.93 -4.84
N ALA A 54 -13.10 6.18 -5.25
CA ALA A 54 -14.07 7.25 -5.09
C ALA A 54 -14.93 7.33 -6.35
N LYS A 55 -15.93 6.44 -6.49
CA LYS A 55 -16.97 6.60 -7.52
C LYS A 55 -17.87 7.79 -7.12
N SER A 56 -17.94 8.83 -7.96
CA SER A 56 -18.60 10.10 -7.61
C SER A 56 -19.89 10.37 -8.38
N GLY A 57 -20.67 11.26 -7.74
CA GLY A 57 -21.81 11.99 -8.28
C GLY A 57 -22.21 13.16 -7.37
N ALA A 58 -21.82 13.14 -6.08
CA ALA A 58 -22.06 14.21 -5.12
C ALA A 58 -20.80 14.59 -4.33
N ILE A 59 -20.67 15.88 -4.00
CA ILE A 59 -19.62 16.41 -3.11
C ILE A 59 -19.93 15.98 -1.67
N THR A 60 -18.94 15.44 -0.96
CA THR A 60 -19.03 15.08 0.46
C THR A 60 -18.46 16.19 1.35
N ALA A 61 -18.90 16.24 2.61
CA ALA A 61 -18.41 17.22 3.58
C ALA A 61 -16.92 17.05 3.98
N LYS A 62 -16.37 15.85 3.79
CA LYS A 62 -14.95 15.54 4.04
C LYS A 62 -14.27 15.13 2.73
N PRO A 63 -12.96 15.38 2.57
CA PRO A 63 -12.19 14.88 1.44
C PRO A 63 -12.32 13.36 1.31
N GLY A 64 -12.68 12.88 0.11
CA GLY A 64 -12.76 11.45 -0.20
C GLY A 64 -11.51 10.88 -0.88
N ARG A 65 -10.55 11.75 -1.22
CA ARG A 65 -9.29 11.43 -1.91
C ARG A 65 -8.18 12.25 -1.25
N ILE A 66 -7.19 11.56 -0.69
CA ILE A 66 -6.07 12.16 0.04
C ILE A 66 -4.78 11.67 -0.59
N LEU A 67 -3.83 12.58 -0.77
CA LEU A 67 -2.47 12.32 -1.22
C LEU A 67 -1.49 12.86 -0.20
N SER A 68 -0.45 12.09 0.09
CA SER A 68 0.74 12.54 0.81
C SER A 68 1.91 12.60 -0.15
N LEU A 69 2.59 13.74 -0.16
CA LEU A 69 3.74 14.00 -1.03
C LEU A 69 4.96 14.24 -0.14
N TRP A 70 6.02 13.47 -0.37
CA TRP A 70 7.28 13.71 0.29
C TRP A 70 7.97 14.92 -0.35
N ASN A 71 8.85 15.58 0.39
CA ASN A 71 9.51 16.83 0.00
C ASN A 71 10.21 16.79 -1.38
N ASN A 72 10.63 15.62 -1.83
CA ASN A 72 11.28 15.37 -3.12
C ASN A 72 10.31 14.93 -4.23
N THR A 73 9.02 14.81 -3.96
CA THR A 73 8.04 14.30 -4.93
C THR A 73 7.54 15.44 -5.81
N ALA A 74 8.13 15.54 -6.98
CA ALA A 74 7.67 16.46 -8.02
C ALA A 74 6.33 15.98 -8.59
N LEU A 75 5.36 16.89 -8.67
CA LEU A 75 4.02 16.58 -9.20
C LEU A 75 4.02 16.35 -10.72
N ASP A 76 5.04 16.84 -11.41
CA ASP A 76 5.32 16.67 -12.82
C ASP A 76 6.39 15.59 -13.09
N ASP A 77 6.71 14.76 -12.11
CA ASP A 77 7.59 13.61 -12.29
C ASP A 77 7.04 12.68 -13.38
N GLU A 78 7.88 12.30 -14.35
CA GLU A 78 7.49 11.41 -15.45
C GLU A 78 7.02 10.02 -15.01
N ARG A 79 7.36 9.64 -13.77
CA ARG A 79 6.89 8.41 -13.13
C ARG A 79 5.46 8.52 -12.64
N LEU A 80 4.86 9.71 -12.59
CA LEU A 80 3.55 9.94 -11.98
C LEU A 80 2.52 10.30 -13.04
N ARG A 81 1.37 9.60 -13.02
CA ARG A 81 0.20 9.97 -13.83
C ARG A 81 -1.07 9.90 -13.00
N PHE A 82 -1.89 10.93 -13.12
CA PHE A 82 -3.23 10.95 -12.52
C PHE A 82 -4.28 10.62 -13.57
N GLY A 83 -5.07 9.59 -13.31
CA GLY A 83 -6.34 9.35 -13.99
C GLY A 83 -7.52 9.98 -13.24
N SER A 84 -8.72 9.74 -13.73
CA SER A 84 -9.95 10.29 -13.11
C SER A 84 -10.17 9.79 -11.69
N ASP A 85 -9.88 8.52 -11.39
CA ASP A 85 -10.00 7.91 -10.04
C ASP A 85 -8.79 7.02 -9.66
N VAL A 86 -7.64 7.23 -10.30
CA VAL A 86 -6.46 6.37 -10.13
C VAL A 86 -5.18 7.18 -10.12
N VAL A 87 -4.22 6.78 -9.29
CA VAL A 87 -2.83 7.21 -9.35
C VAL A 87 -2.02 6.09 -9.98
N GLU A 88 -1.24 6.41 -10.99
CA GLU A 88 -0.28 5.49 -11.58
C GLU A 88 1.14 5.93 -11.30
N VAL A 89 1.98 4.96 -10.92
CA VAL A 89 3.41 5.15 -10.72
C VAL A 89 4.16 4.17 -11.61
N PHE A 90 4.92 4.71 -12.56
CA PHE A 90 5.76 3.95 -13.48
C PHE A 90 7.12 3.70 -12.82
N GLN A 91 7.53 2.44 -12.72
CA GLN A 91 8.89 2.14 -12.32
C GLN A 91 9.84 2.51 -13.47
N ARG A 92 10.76 3.44 -13.19
CA ARG A 92 11.79 3.93 -14.12
C ARG A 92 13.16 3.84 -13.45
N GLU A 93 14.19 3.63 -14.25
CA GLU A 93 15.57 3.53 -13.74
C GLU A 93 16.18 4.90 -13.42
N ARG A 94 15.65 5.58 -12.40
CA ARG A 94 16.05 6.92 -11.97
C ARG A 94 16.79 6.88 -10.64
N ASP A 95 17.91 7.60 -10.54
CA ASP A 95 18.69 7.71 -9.30
C ASP A 95 17.92 8.49 -8.23
N GLU A 96 17.06 9.44 -8.64
CA GLU A 96 16.25 10.22 -7.72
C GLU A 96 15.17 9.36 -7.06
N TYR A 97 15.09 9.43 -5.74
CA TYR A 97 14.00 8.80 -4.99
C TYR A 97 12.68 9.53 -5.27
N PHE A 98 11.62 8.74 -5.39
CA PHE A 98 10.24 9.21 -5.49
C PHE A 98 9.42 8.50 -4.44
N LYS A 99 8.53 9.22 -3.76
CA LYS A 99 7.60 8.61 -2.80
C LYS A 99 6.27 9.33 -2.72
N ILE A 100 5.18 8.60 -2.98
CA ILE A 100 3.81 9.12 -2.90
C ILE A 100 2.96 8.20 -2.03
N GLY A 101 2.07 8.79 -1.25
CA GLY A 101 1.04 8.08 -0.50
C GLY A 101 -0.35 8.46 -0.99
N LEU A 102 -1.28 7.51 -0.93
CA LEU A 102 -2.70 7.78 -1.13
C LEU A 102 -3.58 7.07 -0.10
N CYS A 103 -4.70 7.71 0.24
CA CYS A 103 -5.78 7.04 0.95
C CYS A 103 -6.71 6.37 -0.08
N SER A 104 -6.50 5.08 -0.32
CA SER A 104 -7.36 4.26 -1.18
C SER A 104 -8.49 3.63 -0.39
N ARG A 105 -9.71 3.77 -0.88
CA ARG A 105 -10.92 3.07 -0.42
C ARG A 105 -11.28 1.88 -1.30
N ALA A 106 -10.48 1.63 -2.34
CA ALA A 106 -10.75 0.57 -3.30
C ALA A 106 -10.49 -0.83 -2.71
N GLY A 107 -9.63 -0.91 -1.68
CA GLY A 107 -9.20 -2.18 -1.09
C GLY A 107 -8.40 -3.07 -2.05
N THR A 108 -7.92 -2.50 -3.15
CA THR A 108 -7.13 -3.19 -4.17
C THR A 108 -6.27 -2.22 -4.94
N ALA A 109 -5.11 -2.68 -5.39
CA ALA A 109 -4.26 -2.04 -6.39
C ALA A 109 -3.40 -3.10 -7.09
N GLN A 110 -2.89 -2.76 -8.27
CA GLN A 110 -2.15 -3.72 -9.10
C GLN A 110 -0.83 -3.17 -9.59
N TYR A 111 0.14 -4.06 -9.76
CA TYR A 111 1.40 -3.83 -10.45
C TYR A 111 1.43 -4.63 -11.75
N THR A 112 1.62 -3.96 -12.87
CA THR A 112 1.55 -4.57 -14.21
C THR A 112 2.91 -4.57 -14.87
N LEU A 113 3.35 -5.75 -15.30
CA LEU A 113 4.50 -6.00 -16.16
C LEU A 113 4.01 -6.43 -17.55
N PRO A 114 4.89 -6.50 -18.58
CA PRO A 114 4.49 -6.93 -19.92
C PRO A 114 3.84 -8.32 -19.97
N ASP A 115 4.29 -9.23 -19.11
CA ASP A 115 3.99 -10.66 -19.06
C ASP A 115 3.13 -11.07 -17.85
N GLN A 116 2.93 -10.17 -16.87
CA GLN A 116 2.33 -10.53 -15.58
C GLN A 116 1.59 -9.35 -14.94
N VAL A 117 0.50 -9.66 -14.25
CA VAL A 117 -0.19 -8.72 -13.36
C VAL A 117 -0.14 -9.27 -11.93
N PHE A 118 0.31 -8.45 -11.00
CA PHE A 118 0.30 -8.72 -9.57
C PHE A 118 -0.73 -7.82 -8.90
N ILE A 119 -1.69 -8.39 -8.20
CA ILE A 119 -2.79 -7.68 -7.54
C ILE A 119 -2.65 -7.88 -6.04
N LYS A 120 -2.73 -6.81 -5.27
CA LYS A 120 -2.95 -6.89 -3.83
C LYS A 120 -4.37 -6.44 -3.52
N THR A 121 -5.08 -7.22 -2.71
CA THR A 121 -6.25 -6.73 -1.98
C THR A 121 -5.93 -6.61 -0.50
N PHE A 122 -6.50 -5.61 0.16
CA PHE A 122 -6.18 -5.28 1.55
C PHE A 122 -7.36 -4.55 2.21
N PRO A 123 -7.54 -4.66 3.53
CA PRO A 123 -8.65 -4.01 4.22
C PRO A 123 -8.47 -2.49 4.25
N THR A 124 -9.58 -1.77 4.14
CA THR A 124 -9.61 -0.30 4.25
C THR A 124 -10.71 0.13 5.21
N ASP A 125 -10.36 0.95 6.18
CA ASP A 125 -11.30 1.63 7.07
C ASP A 125 -11.26 3.14 6.82
N PRO A 126 -12.27 3.76 6.19
CA PRO A 126 -12.27 5.17 5.87
C PRO A 126 -12.43 6.11 7.08
N ASN A 127 -12.74 5.57 8.26
CA ASN A 127 -12.90 6.34 9.49
C ASN A 127 -11.67 6.23 10.41
N ALA A 128 -10.70 5.38 10.08
CA ALA A 128 -9.53 5.21 10.88
C ALA A 128 -8.46 6.27 10.59
N ALA A 129 -7.62 6.53 11.60
CA ALA A 129 -6.38 7.26 11.41
C ALA A 129 -5.32 6.33 10.81
N TYR A 130 -4.64 6.79 9.76
CA TYR A 130 -3.49 6.10 9.19
C TYR A 130 -2.22 6.91 9.39
N PRO A 131 -1.04 6.27 9.29
CA PRO A 131 0.24 6.96 9.24
C PRO A 131 0.34 7.99 8.11
N ASP A 132 1.44 8.75 8.13
CA ASP A 132 1.94 9.52 6.99
C ASP A 132 0.91 10.45 6.32
N GLY A 133 0.10 11.13 7.13
CA GLY A 133 -0.90 12.08 6.65
C GLY A 133 -2.25 11.45 6.27
N GLY A 134 -2.52 10.23 6.72
CA GLY A 134 -3.81 9.56 6.53
C GLY A 134 -3.85 8.66 5.29
N VAL A 135 -2.71 8.14 4.85
CA VAL A 135 -2.58 7.27 3.67
C VAL A 135 -2.44 5.81 4.07
N ASN A 136 -3.03 4.92 3.29
CA ASN A 136 -3.02 3.47 3.56
C ASN A 136 -2.33 2.66 2.45
N LEU A 137 -1.88 3.34 1.40
CA LEU A 137 -1.05 2.81 0.34
C LEU A 137 0.06 3.80 0.07
N GLU A 138 1.30 3.32 0.01
CA GLU A 138 2.46 4.11 -0.38
C GLU A 138 3.21 3.44 -1.51
N VAL A 139 3.86 4.29 -2.32
CA VAL A 139 4.70 3.87 -3.42
C VAL A 139 6.01 4.61 -3.33
N PHE A 140 7.08 3.87 -3.07
CA PHE A 140 8.45 4.34 -3.25
C PHE A 140 9.00 3.83 -4.59
N ALA A 141 9.78 4.64 -5.30
CA ALA A 141 10.45 4.21 -6.53
C ALA A 141 11.86 4.79 -6.63
N CYS A 142 12.78 3.94 -7.09
CA CYS A 142 14.15 4.30 -7.44
C CYS A 142 14.65 3.44 -8.59
N ARG A 143 15.93 3.58 -8.97
CA ARG A 143 16.50 2.84 -10.11
C ARG A 143 16.47 1.33 -9.97
N TRP A 144 16.37 0.83 -8.74
CA TRP A 144 16.45 -0.59 -8.43
C TRP A 144 15.09 -1.27 -8.40
N MET A 145 14.06 -0.58 -7.93
CA MET A 145 12.77 -1.18 -7.62
C MET A 145 11.65 -0.14 -7.49
N LEU A 146 10.44 -0.64 -7.36
CA LEU A 146 9.29 0.08 -6.82
C LEU A 146 8.77 -0.69 -5.62
N GLU A 147 8.54 -0.03 -4.50
CA GLU A 147 7.88 -0.64 -3.34
C GLU A 147 6.38 -0.38 -3.42
N PHE A 148 5.59 -1.45 -3.30
CA PHE A 148 4.15 -1.41 -3.18
C PHE A 148 3.76 -1.69 -1.73
N GLU A 149 3.53 -0.61 -1.01
CA GLU A 149 3.39 -0.60 0.43
C GLU A 149 1.91 -0.44 0.83
N THR A 150 1.42 -1.27 1.75
CA THR A 150 0.09 -1.07 2.35
C THR A 150 0.20 -0.98 3.86
N LEU A 151 -0.63 -0.13 4.46
CA LEU A 151 -0.52 0.24 5.86
C LEU A 151 -1.84 -0.06 6.58
N ALA A 152 -1.74 -0.67 7.76
CA ALA A 152 -2.87 -0.77 8.67
C ALA A 152 -3.16 0.60 9.34
N PRO A 153 -4.35 0.75 9.93
CA PRO A 153 -4.63 1.89 10.80
C PRO A 153 -3.68 2.01 11.98
N LEU A 154 -3.40 3.25 12.39
CA LEU A 154 -2.76 3.53 13.68
C LEU A 154 -3.65 3.07 14.83
N ARG A 155 -3.04 2.36 15.77
CA ARG A 155 -3.68 1.90 17.00
C ARG A 155 -2.73 2.10 18.18
N THR A 156 -3.28 2.35 19.36
CA THR A 156 -2.53 2.22 20.61
C THR A 156 -2.47 0.74 20.98
N ILE A 157 -1.27 0.16 20.96
CA ILE A 157 -1.00 -1.26 21.17
C ILE A 157 -0.44 -1.42 22.58
N GLN A 158 -1.24 -1.99 23.47
CA GLN A 158 -0.85 -2.22 24.87
C GLN A 158 0.22 -3.32 24.98
N PRO A 159 0.98 -3.39 26.08
CA PRO A 159 1.81 -4.55 26.40
C PRO A 159 1.05 -5.87 26.23
N GLY A 160 1.62 -6.82 25.50
CA GLY A 160 1.01 -8.12 25.20
C GLY A 160 -0.03 -8.11 24.08
N GLN A 161 -0.39 -6.95 23.50
CA GLN A 161 -1.31 -6.87 22.37
C GLN A 161 -0.59 -6.89 21.02
N THR A 162 -1.32 -7.39 20.03
CA THR A 162 -0.88 -7.47 18.63
C THR A 162 -1.73 -6.56 17.76
N ALA A 163 -1.09 -5.77 16.92
CA ALA A 163 -1.76 -5.17 15.76
C ALA A 163 -1.52 -6.03 14.52
N GLU A 164 -2.53 -6.11 13.65
CA GLU A 164 -2.50 -6.94 12.46
C GLU A 164 -2.79 -6.12 11.19
N HIS A 165 -2.25 -6.61 10.08
CA HIS A 165 -2.60 -6.18 8.73
C HIS A 165 -2.64 -7.41 7.83
N ALA A 166 -3.53 -7.42 6.84
CA ALA A 166 -3.69 -8.55 5.94
C ALA A 166 -3.66 -8.09 4.49
N GLU A 167 -3.08 -8.93 3.63
CA GLU A 167 -3.10 -8.75 2.19
C GLU A 167 -3.45 -10.09 1.53
N CYS A 168 -4.26 -10.10 0.47
CA CYS A 168 -4.31 -11.22 -0.45
C CYS A 168 -3.55 -10.84 -1.71
N TRP A 169 -2.58 -11.65 -2.10
CA TRP A 169 -1.78 -11.46 -3.30
C TRP A 169 -2.25 -12.43 -4.36
N THR A 170 -2.57 -11.91 -5.53
CA THR A 170 -2.99 -12.71 -6.69
C THR A 170 -2.07 -12.39 -7.87
N ILE A 171 -1.64 -13.43 -8.59
CA ILE A 171 -0.80 -13.29 -9.79
C ILE A 171 -1.54 -13.85 -11.00
N HIS A 172 -1.50 -13.11 -12.11
CA HIS A 172 -1.98 -13.61 -13.40
C HIS A 172 -0.90 -13.46 -14.46
N GLY A 173 -0.73 -14.50 -15.29
CA GLY A 173 -0.05 -14.33 -16.58
C GLY A 173 -0.86 -13.40 -17.46
N LYS A 174 -0.19 -12.54 -18.23
CA LYS A 174 -0.86 -11.77 -19.27
C LYS A 174 -0.86 -12.62 -20.52
N ASP A 175 -1.95 -13.34 -20.78
CA ASP A 175 -2.12 -14.04 -22.05
C ASP A 175 -2.00 -13.00 -23.19
N ASN A 176 -1.15 -13.29 -24.17
CA ASN A 176 -1.02 -12.49 -25.40
C ASN A 176 -2.26 -12.63 -26.30
#